data_AF-A0A0J0Y2N5-F1
#
_entry.id   AF-A0A0J0Y2N5-F1
#
_cell.length_a   1.000
_cell.length_b   1.000
_cell.length_c   1.000
_cell.angle_alpha   90.00
_cell.angle_beta   90.00
_cell.angle_gamma   90.00
#
_symmetry.space_group_name_H-M   'P 1'
#
loop_
_entity.id
_entity.type
_entity.pdbx_description
1 polymer ?
#
loop_
_entity_poly.entity_id
_entity_poly.type
_entity_poly.pdbx_seq_one_letter_code
_entity_poly.pdbx_strand_id
1 'polypeptide(L)'
;MAVSFAQNNAIEDKAAYQKVITERADKIVANLGVKDAGKAEKVRNVIRDQYSNLNDIYSARDAKVAAIKDQQKDNKVERDSALAKQARITDAELAKLHKKYISKLSAQLTTEQVEGVKNGMTYNVMPNTYKAYQEEILTLTEDQKKQIFTWLNEARERAMDAESSDKKHAWFGKYKGRINNYLSAAGYDLKKEGVEWEKRRKAKAAEAN
;
A
#
# COMPACT_ATOMS: atom_id res chain seq x y z
N MET A 1 -14.17 -24.41 31.79
CA MET A 1 -14.14 -24.90 30.39
C MET A 1 -14.34 -23.82 29.31
N ALA A 2 -14.82 -22.61 29.62
CA ALA A 2 -14.97 -21.54 28.62
C ALA A 2 -13.64 -20.89 28.15
N VAL A 3 -12.57 -20.95 28.96
CA VAL A 3 -11.26 -20.35 28.63
C VAL A 3 -10.54 -21.10 27.51
N SER A 4 -10.69 -22.43 27.41
CA SER A 4 -9.96 -23.23 26.40
C SER A 4 -10.57 -23.12 25.00
N PHE A 5 -11.88 -22.88 24.87
CA PHE A 5 -12.52 -22.69 23.56
C PHE A 5 -12.17 -21.33 22.94
N ALA A 6 -12.16 -20.24 23.73
CA ALA A 6 -11.75 -18.93 23.24
C ALA A 6 -10.26 -18.86 22.88
N GLN A 7 -9.40 -19.55 23.63
CA GLN A 7 -7.98 -19.68 23.29
C GLN A 7 -7.75 -20.53 22.05
N ASN A 8 -8.47 -21.64 21.88
CA ASN A 8 -8.36 -22.49 20.69
C ASN A 8 -8.81 -21.76 19.41
N ASN A 9 -9.92 -21.02 19.46
CA ASN A 9 -10.38 -20.22 18.32
C ASN A 9 -9.38 -19.11 17.97
N ALA A 10 -8.81 -18.41 18.96
CA ALA A 10 -7.79 -17.38 18.70
C ALA A 10 -6.50 -17.95 18.10
N ILE A 11 -6.11 -19.18 18.47
CA ILE A 11 -4.97 -19.89 17.89
C ILE A 11 -5.27 -20.31 16.44
N GLU A 12 -6.47 -20.82 16.19
CA GLU A 12 -6.91 -21.25 14.86
C GLU A 12 -7.05 -20.08 13.89
N ASP A 13 -7.62 -18.95 14.34
CA ASP A 13 -7.71 -17.70 13.58
C ASP A 13 -6.32 -17.15 13.24
N LYS A 14 -5.36 -17.24 14.17
CA LYS A 14 -3.97 -16.81 13.94
C LYS A 14 -3.27 -17.71 12.91
N ALA A 15 -3.46 -19.02 12.99
CA ALA A 15 -2.88 -19.97 12.04
C ALA A 15 -3.47 -19.77 10.63
N ALA A 16 -4.79 -19.58 10.54
CA ALA A 16 -5.48 -19.27 9.28
C ALA A 16 -4.98 -17.95 8.68
N TYR A 17 -4.85 -16.90 9.50
CA TYR A 17 -4.30 -15.62 9.06
C TYR A 17 -2.86 -15.77 8.54
N GLN A 18 -2.00 -16.48 9.28
CA GLN A 18 -0.62 -16.75 8.85
C GLN A 18 -0.55 -17.47 7.50
N LYS A 19 -1.43 -18.44 7.26
CA LYS A 19 -1.53 -19.12 5.97
C LYS A 19 -1.86 -18.14 4.84
N VAL A 20 -2.88 -17.29 5.03
CA VAL A 20 -3.30 -16.29 4.03
C VAL A 20 -2.18 -15.30 3.68
N ILE A 21 -1.48 -14.77 4.68
CA ILE A 21 -0.38 -13.82 4.41
C ILE A 21 0.86 -14.51 3.82
N THR A 22 1.06 -15.80 4.09
CA THR A 22 2.12 -16.61 3.47
C THR A 22 1.83 -16.82 2.00
N GLU A 23 0.61 -17.28 1.64
CA GLU A 23 0.20 -17.45 0.24
C GLU A 23 0.25 -16.14 -0.54
N ARG A 24 -0.08 -15.02 0.10
CA ARG A 24 0.07 -13.68 -0.49
C ARG A 24 1.53 -13.35 -0.75
N ALA A 25 2.42 -13.61 0.21
CA ALA A 25 3.85 -13.40 0.06
C ALA A 25 4.44 -14.29 -1.05
N ASP A 26 4.02 -15.54 -1.15
CA ASP A 26 4.43 -16.47 -2.21
C ASP A 26 4.11 -15.91 -3.60
N LYS A 27 2.88 -15.42 -3.81
CA LYS A 27 2.46 -14.79 -5.07
C LYS A 27 3.31 -13.58 -5.43
N ILE A 28 3.74 -12.80 -4.44
CA ILE A 28 4.64 -11.65 -4.69
C ILE A 28 6.02 -12.15 -5.12
N VAL A 29 6.60 -13.10 -4.38
CA VAL A 29 7.96 -13.61 -4.66
C VAL A 29 8.04 -14.32 -6.01
N ALA A 30 6.99 -15.06 -6.39
CA ALA A 30 6.92 -15.73 -7.69
C ALA A 30 7.12 -14.77 -8.87
N ASN A 31 6.68 -13.51 -8.74
CA ASN A 31 6.80 -12.50 -9.79
C ASN A 31 8.17 -11.79 -9.81
N LEU A 32 9.07 -12.06 -8.86
CA LEU A 32 10.39 -11.40 -8.75
C LEU A 32 11.51 -12.10 -9.52
N GLY A 33 11.26 -13.32 -10.00
CA GLY A 33 12.26 -14.12 -10.72
C GLY A 33 13.47 -14.54 -9.85
N VAL A 34 13.27 -14.70 -8.54
CA VAL A 34 14.34 -15.16 -7.62
C VAL A 34 14.60 -16.65 -7.87
N LYS A 35 15.74 -16.97 -8.49
CA LYS A 35 16.10 -18.35 -8.87
C LYS A 35 16.53 -19.23 -7.70
N ASP A 36 17.15 -18.63 -6.68
CA ASP A 36 17.63 -19.37 -5.51
C ASP A 36 16.46 -19.63 -4.54
N ALA A 37 16.13 -20.91 -4.33
CA ALA A 37 14.98 -21.31 -3.53
C ALA A 37 15.09 -20.86 -2.06
N GLY A 38 16.28 -20.94 -1.47
CA GLY A 38 16.50 -20.50 -0.09
C GLY A 38 16.35 -18.99 0.09
N LYS A 39 16.78 -18.21 -0.90
CA LYS A 39 16.56 -16.75 -0.95
C LYS A 39 15.09 -16.42 -1.16
N ALA A 40 14.41 -17.10 -2.09
CA ALA A 40 12.96 -16.92 -2.30
C ALA A 40 12.18 -17.18 -1.01
N GLU A 41 12.56 -18.23 -0.28
CA GLU A 41 12.00 -18.58 1.02
C GLU A 41 12.19 -17.46 2.07
N LYS A 42 13.43 -16.96 2.19
CA LYS A 42 13.75 -15.85 3.11
C LYS A 42 12.95 -14.60 2.78
N VAL A 43 12.86 -14.24 1.50
CA VAL A 43 12.11 -13.06 1.04
C VAL A 43 10.62 -13.21 1.34
N ARG A 44 10.02 -14.38 1.06
CA ARG A 44 8.63 -14.68 1.41
C ARG A 44 8.39 -14.49 2.90
N ASN A 45 9.26 -15.06 3.75
CA ASN A 45 9.14 -14.93 5.20
C ASN A 45 9.23 -13.46 5.64
N VAL A 46 10.12 -12.66 5.05
CA VAL A 46 10.23 -11.21 5.31
C VAL A 46 8.93 -10.47 4.94
N ILE A 47 8.32 -10.76 3.78
CA ILE A 47 7.05 -10.14 3.35
C ILE A 47 5.90 -10.57 4.25
N ARG A 48 5.79 -11.87 4.56
CA ARG A 48 4.79 -12.43 5.48
C ARG A 48 4.87 -11.74 6.84
N ASP A 49 6.07 -11.67 7.41
CA ASP A 49 6.28 -11.06 8.72
C ASP A 49 5.91 -9.57 8.71
N GLN A 50 6.13 -8.86 7.60
CA GLN A 50 5.68 -7.47 7.48
C GLN A 50 4.17 -7.34 7.58
N TYR A 51 3.38 -8.21 6.91
CA TYR A 51 1.93 -8.22 7.08
C TYR A 51 1.50 -8.50 8.52
N SER A 52 2.18 -9.43 9.20
CA SER A 52 1.90 -9.71 10.62
C SER A 52 2.22 -8.49 11.51
N ASN A 53 3.39 -7.88 11.34
CA ASN A 53 3.82 -6.74 12.15
C ASN A 53 2.90 -5.52 11.95
N LEU A 54 2.44 -5.27 10.71
CA LEU A 54 1.46 -4.21 10.44
C LEU A 54 0.14 -4.49 11.16
N ASN A 55 -0.35 -5.74 11.08
CA ASN A 55 -1.56 -6.15 11.79
C ASN A 55 -1.46 -5.93 13.30
N ASP A 56 -0.31 -6.27 13.90
CA ASP A 56 -0.09 -6.12 15.34
C ASP A 56 -0.11 -4.63 15.75
N ILE A 57 0.55 -3.76 14.99
CA ILE A 57 0.54 -2.30 15.22
C ILE A 57 -0.88 -1.76 15.13
N TYR A 58 -1.62 -2.13 14.09
CA TYR A 58 -2.97 -1.61 13.89
C TYR A 58 -3.98 -2.14 14.91
N SER A 59 -3.88 -3.42 15.29
CA SER A 59 -4.71 -4.01 16.35
C SER A 59 -4.47 -3.31 17.69
N ALA A 60 -3.20 -3.03 18.03
CA ALA A 60 -2.85 -2.29 19.23
C ALA A 60 -3.36 -0.83 19.19
N ARG A 61 -3.28 -0.19 18.02
CA ARG A 61 -3.85 1.16 17.80
C ARG A 61 -5.36 1.14 18.01
N ASP A 62 -6.08 0.18 17.45
CA ASP A 62 -7.54 0.13 17.54
C ASP A 62 -8.03 -0.08 18.96
N ALA A 63 -7.38 -0.97 19.72
CA ALA A 63 -7.66 -1.14 21.15
C ALA A 63 -7.46 0.16 21.93
N LYS A 64 -6.36 0.89 21.68
CA LYS A 64 -6.09 2.19 22.34
C LYS A 64 -7.09 3.27 21.92
N VAL A 65 -7.45 3.33 20.64
CA VAL A 65 -8.45 4.28 20.13
C VAL A 65 -9.82 4.01 20.75
N ALA A 66 -10.23 2.75 20.88
CA ALA A 66 -11.47 2.37 21.55
C ALA A 66 -11.45 2.80 23.03
N ALA A 67 -10.35 2.52 23.75
CA ALA A 67 -10.20 2.94 25.14
C ALA A 67 -10.23 4.46 25.31
N ILE A 68 -9.56 5.23 24.44
CA ILE A 68 -9.60 6.70 24.46
C ILE A 68 -11.03 7.21 24.26
N LYS A 69 -11.78 6.63 23.31
CA LYS A 69 -13.16 7.04 23.02
C LYS A 69 -14.10 6.76 24.18
N ASP A 70 -13.89 5.64 24.89
CA ASP A 70 -14.69 5.27 26.07
C ASP A 70 -14.37 6.16 27.28
N GLN A 71 -13.08 6.34 27.59
CA GLN A 71 -12.62 7.17 28.70
C GLN A 71 -12.95 8.65 28.53
N GLN A 72 -12.94 9.14 27.30
CA GLN A 72 -13.15 10.56 26.95
C GLN A 72 -14.47 10.77 26.18
N LYS A 73 -15.51 10.01 26.52
CA LYS A 73 -16.81 10.06 25.84
C LYS A 73 -17.46 11.44 25.89
N ASP A 74 -17.35 12.13 27.03
CA ASP A 74 -18.02 13.42 27.30
C ASP A 74 -17.09 14.63 27.08
N ASN A 75 -15.79 14.42 26.91
CA ASN A 75 -14.81 15.49 26.69
C ASN A 75 -14.20 15.41 25.28
N LYS A 76 -14.85 16.08 24.31
CA LYS A 76 -14.41 16.08 22.91
C LYS A 76 -12.99 16.63 22.73
N VAL A 77 -12.61 17.66 23.48
CA VAL A 77 -11.30 18.31 23.33
C VAL A 77 -10.18 17.39 23.78
N GLU A 78 -10.32 16.78 24.96
CA GLU A 78 -9.35 15.80 25.46
C GLU A 78 -9.30 14.54 24.59
N ARG A 79 -10.46 14.06 24.12
CA ARG A 79 -10.54 12.94 23.18
C ARG A 79 -9.77 13.21 21.90
N ASP A 80 -10.03 14.33 21.23
CA ASP A 80 -9.39 14.65 19.95
C ASP A 80 -7.87 14.82 20.11
N SER A 81 -7.43 15.44 21.21
CA SER A 81 -6.01 15.56 21.57
C SER A 81 -5.35 14.20 21.80
N ALA A 82 -5.99 13.31 22.57
CA ALA A 82 -5.50 11.96 22.84
C ALA A 82 -5.45 11.10 21.57
N LEU A 83 -6.47 11.19 20.70
CA LEU A 83 -6.48 10.50 19.41
C LEU A 83 -5.37 11.00 18.48
N ALA A 84 -5.12 12.31 18.43
CA ALA A 84 -4.01 12.87 17.66
C ALA A 84 -2.65 12.40 18.19
N LYS A 85 -2.48 12.33 19.52
CA LYS A 85 -1.27 11.75 20.14
C LYS A 85 -1.11 10.28 19.77
N GLN A 86 -2.18 9.49 19.83
CA GLN A 86 -2.14 8.08 19.47
C GLN A 86 -1.79 7.86 17.99
N ALA A 87 -2.33 8.69 17.09
CA ALA A 87 -1.99 8.65 15.67
C ALA A 87 -0.48 8.88 15.44
N ARG A 88 0.12 9.89 16.12
CA ARG A 88 1.56 10.16 16.02
C ARG A 88 2.43 9.01 16.54
N ILE A 89 1.98 8.33 17.60
CA ILE A 89 2.67 7.14 18.14
C ILE A 89 2.65 6.02 17.09
N THR A 90 1.48 5.72 16.52
CA THR A 90 1.33 4.71 15.48
C THR A 90 2.17 5.04 14.24
N ASP A 91 2.18 6.30 13.79
CA ASP A 91 3.01 6.74 12.66
C ASP A 91 4.51 6.52 12.93
N ALA A 92 4.97 6.77 14.17
CA ALA A 92 6.36 6.53 14.55
C ALA A 92 6.72 5.03 14.60
N GLU A 93 5.79 4.17 15.03
CA GLU A 93 5.94 2.72 15.00
C GLU A 93 6.02 2.19 13.56
N LEU A 94 5.10 2.64 12.69
CA LEU A 94 5.10 2.30 11.27
C LEU A 94 6.40 2.76 10.59
N ALA A 95 6.87 3.97 10.85
CA ALA A 95 8.12 4.47 10.26
C ALA A 95 9.35 3.65 10.67
N LYS A 96 9.40 3.17 11.93
CA LYS A 96 10.47 2.26 12.40
C LYS A 96 10.37 0.90 11.70
N LEU A 97 9.17 0.35 11.62
CA LEU A 97 8.92 -0.93 10.95
C LEU A 97 9.30 -0.86 9.47
N HIS A 98 8.89 0.20 8.79
CA HIS A 98 9.18 0.44 7.37
C HIS A 98 10.69 0.42 7.08
N LYS A 99 11.49 1.18 7.83
CA LYS A 99 12.95 1.20 7.66
C LYS A 99 13.57 -0.18 7.84
N LYS A 100 13.14 -0.91 8.87
CA LYS A 100 13.60 -2.28 9.14
C LYS A 100 13.20 -3.22 8.01
N TYR A 101 12.00 -3.09 7.49
CA TYR A 101 11.48 -3.91 6.39
C TYR A 101 12.29 -3.72 5.10
N ILE A 102 12.47 -2.46 4.67
CA ILE A 102 13.26 -2.14 3.48
C ILE A 102 14.70 -2.65 3.63
N SER A 103 15.33 -2.46 4.80
CA SER A 103 16.68 -2.98 5.05
C SER A 103 16.76 -4.50 4.92
N LYS A 104 15.78 -5.24 5.45
CA LYS A 104 15.71 -6.71 5.32
C LYS A 104 15.54 -7.16 3.86
N LEU A 105 14.71 -6.47 3.08
CA LEU A 105 14.53 -6.77 1.66
C LEU A 105 15.82 -6.52 0.87
N SER A 106 16.44 -5.35 1.05
CA SER A 106 17.66 -4.95 0.32
C SER A 106 18.86 -5.85 0.66
N ALA A 107 18.86 -6.53 1.80
CA ALA A 107 19.87 -7.54 2.12
C ALA A 107 19.75 -8.83 1.27
N GLN A 108 18.59 -9.07 0.65
CA GLN A 108 18.30 -10.28 -0.12
C GLN A 108 18.11 -10.01 -1.61
N LEU A 109 17.61 -8.83 -1.98
CA LEU A 109 17.09 -8.49 -3.31
C LEU A 109 17.88 -7.34 -3.95
N THR A 110 17.86 -7.27 -5.29
CA THR A 110 18.30 -6.07 -6.01
C THR A 110 17.30 -4.93 -5.83
N THR A 111 17.69 -3.69 -6.15
CA THR A 111 16.78 -2.54 -6.10
C THR A 111 15.50 -2.78 -6.91
N GLU A 112 15.60 -3.34 -8.12
CA GLU A 112 14.45 -3.64 -8.98
C GLU A 112 13.52 -4.68 -8.36
N GLN A 113 14.07 -5.70 -7.69
CA GLN A 113 13.29 -6.70 -7.01
C GLN A 113 12.60 -6.14 -5.75
N VAL A 114 13.26 -5.24 -5.01
CA VAL A 114 12.63 -4.51 -3.90
C VAL A 114 11.44 -3.69 -4.41
N GLU A 115 11.61 -3.01 -5.54
CA GLU A 115 10.53 -2.27 -6.21
C GLU A 115 9.38 -3.20 -6.64
N GLY A 116 9.70 -4.40 -7.12
CA GLY A 116 8.73 -5.46 -7.39
C GLY A 116 7.92 -5.88 -6.17
N VAL A 117 8.57 -6.03 -5.01
CA VAL A 117 7.88 -6.32 -3.74
C VAL A 117 6.92 -5.19 -3.35
N LYS A 118 7.40 -3.94 -3.37
CA LYS A 118 6.56 -2.76 -3.06
C LYS A 118 5.33 -2.71 -3.97
N ASN A 119 5.51 -2.95 -5.27
CA ASN A 119 4.42 -3.01 -6.25
C ASN A 119 3.45 -4.15 -5.93
N GLY A 120 3.94 -5.36 -5.67
CA GLY A 120 3.11 -6.51 -5.31
C GLY A 120 2.27 -6.27 -4.05
N MET A 121 2.86 -5.68 -3.00
CA MET A 121 2.15 -5.34 -1.76
C MET A 121 1.09 -4.25 -1.91
N THR A 122 1.13 -3.50 -3.01
CA THR A 122 0.25 -2.36 -3.33
C THR A 122 -0.54 -2.58 -4.61
N TYR A 123 -0.77 -3.85 -4.98
CA TYR A 123 -1.62 -4.26 -6.11
C TYR A 123 -1.19 -3.66 -7.47
N ASN A 124 0.11 -3.39 -7.63
CA ASN A 124 0.68 -2.75 -8.82
C ASN A 124 0.03 -1.40 -9.17
N VAL A 125 -0.61 -0.72 -8.21
CA VAL A 125 -1.35 0.53 -8.48
C VAL A 125 -0.41 1.62 -9.00
N MET A 126 0.80 1.73 -8.43
CA MET A 126 1.82 2.71 -8.86
C MET A 126 2.16 2.56 -10.35
N PRO A 127 2.72 1.42 -10.84
CA PRO A 127 3.08 1.30 -12.25
C PRO A 127 1.88 1.37 -13.19
N ASN A 128 0.73 0.79 -12.81
CA ASN A 128 -0.48 0.83 -13.63
C ASN A 128 -1.00 2.26 -13.79
N THR A 129 -1.02 3.04 -12.72
CA THR A 129 -1.47 4.44 -12.75
C THR A 129 -0.50 5.32 -13.52
N TYR A 130 0.81 5.09 -13.37
CA TYR A 130 1.82 5.85 -14.12
C TYR A 130 1.74 5.59 -15.62
N LYS A 131 1.52 4.33 -16.02
CA LYS A 131 1.24 3.97 -17.41
C LYS A 131 -0.04 4.62 -17.92
N ALA A 132 -1.12 4.57 -17.14
CA ALA A 132 -2.39 5.17 -17.53
C ALA A 132 -2.27 6.67 -17.81
N TYR A 133 -1.60 7.46 -16.97
CA TYR A 133 -1.40 8.90 -17.23
C TYR A 133 -0.63 9.17 -18.53
N GLN A 134 0.40 8.38 -18.83
CA GLN A 134 1.17 8.53 -20.07
C GLN A 134 0.37 8.15 -21.32
N GLU A 135 -0.52 7.16 -21.21
CA GLU A 135 -1.40 6.76 -22.30
C GLU A 135 -2.59 7.71 -22.49
N GLU A 136 -3.08 8.30 -21.39
CA GLU A 136 -4.18 9.25 -21.36
C GLU A 136 -3.77 10.59 -21.96
N ILE A 137 -2.61 11.10 -21.55
CA ILE A 137 -2.10 12.42 -21.93
C ILE A 137 -0.76 12.25 -22.67
N LEU A 138 -0.82 12.13 -24.00
CA LEU A 138 0.36 11.84 -24.83
C LEU A 138 1.35 13.01 -24.91
N THR A 139 0.91 14.20 -24.52
CA THR A 139 1.66 15.46 -24.58
C THR A 139 2.28 15.83 -23.23
N LEU A 140 2.33 14.91 -22.26
CA LEU A 140 3.06 15.12 -21.02
C LEU A 140 4.54 15.39 -21.30
N THR A 141 5.08 16.44 -20.68
CA THR A 141 6.51 16.73 -20.70
C THR A 141 7.28 15.74 -19.80
N GLU A 142 8.59 15.63 -20.00
CA GLU A 142 9.43 14.76 -19.17
C GLU A 142 9.43 15.19 -17.69
N ASP A 143 9.38 16.49 -17.40
CA ASP A 143 9.29 17.00 -16.03
C ASP A 143 7.97 16.61 -15.35
N GLN A 144 6.86 16.68 -16.09
CA GLN A 144 5.56 16.26 -15.58
C GLN A 144 5.51 14.76 -15.33
N LYS A 145 6.05 13.95 -16.25
CA LYS A 145 6.18 12.49 -16.06
C LYS A 145 6.98 12.17 -14.80
N LYS A 146 8.13 12.84 -14.61
CA LYS A 146 8.97 12.68 -13.40
C LYS A 146 8.22 13.09 -12.12
N GLN A 147 7.45 14.17 -12.16
CA GLN A 147 6.66 14.62 -11.01
C GLN A 147 5.53 13.64 -10.65
N ILE A 148 4.80 13.14 -11.66
CA ILE A 148 3.78 12.10 -11.48
C ILE A 148 4.41 10.84 -10.88
N PHE A 149 5.53 10.38 -11.44
CA PHE A 149 6.25 9.21 -10.94
C PHE A 149 6.66 9.40 -9.47
N THR A 150 7.20 10.57 -9.12
CA THR A 150 7.64 10.90 -7.75
C THR A 150 6.47 10.81 -6.77
N TRP A 151 5.33 11.43 -7.09
CA TRP A 151 4.13 11.39 -6.26
C TRP A 151 3.50 10.00 -6.14
N LEU A 152 3.46 9.23 -7.23
CA LEU A 152 2.96 7.85 -7.18
C LEU A 152 3.91 6.95 -6.38
N ASN A 153 5.22 7.20 -6.41
CA ASN A 153 6.19 6.49 -5.59
C ASN A 153 5.98 6.82 -4.10
N GLU A 154 5.84 8.10 -3.73
CA GLU A 154 5.48 8.50 -2.36
C GLU A 154 4.17 7.85 -1.89
N ALA A 155 3.15 7.82 -2.75
CA ALA A 155 1.88 7.17 -2.45
C ALA A 155 2.05 5.67 -2.17
N ARG A 156 2.91 5.00 -2.93
CA ARG A 156 3.21 3.58 -2.77
C ARG A 156 3.92 3.30 -1.44
N GLU A 157 4.87 4.13 -1.05
CA GLU A 157 5.55 3.98 0.25
C GLU A 157 4.54 4.09 1.42
N ARG A 158 3.60 5.04 1.34
CA ARG A 158 2.52 5.15 2.34
C ARG A 158 1.52 4.01 2.28
N ALA A 159 1.15 3.57 1.09
CA ALA A 159 0.19 2.48 0.90
C ALA A 159 0.76 1.15 1.40
N MET A 160 2.05 0.88 1.20
CA MET A 160 2.65 -0.40 1.62
C MET A 160 2.45 -0.68 3.12
N ASP A 161 2.45 0.37 3.94
CA ASP A 161 2.25 0.29 5.38
C ASP A 161 0.78 0.40 5.82
N ALA A 162 -0.18 0.55 4.90
CA ALA A 162 -1.59 0.71 5.25
C ALA A 162 -2.27 -0.62 5.63
N GLU A 163 -3.20 -0.55 6.60
CA GLU A 163 -3.86 -1.70 7.25
C GLU A 163 -4.69 -2.59 6.33
N SER A 164 -5.27 -2.04 5.26
CA SER A 164 -6.23 -2.75 4.42
C SER A 164 -6.13 -2.34 2.95
N SER A 165 -6.74 -3.12 2.07
CA SER A 165 -6.82 -2.79 0.63
C SER A 165 -7.46 -1.41 0.41
N ASP A 166 -8.56 -1.11 1.08
CA ASP A 166 -9.24 0.18 0.96
C ASP A 166 -8.34 1.34 1.39
N LYS A 167 -7.60 1.18 2.49
CA LYS A 167 -6.66 2.22 2.96
C LYS A 167 -5.46 2.38 2.03
N LYS A 168 -5.00 1.30 1.40
CA LYS A 168 -3.99 1.34 0.33
C LYS A 168 -4.49 2.16 -0.86
N HIS A 169 -5.69 1.87 -1.35
CA HIS A 169 -6.29 2.61 -2.45
C HIS A 169 -6.58 4.07 -2.09
N ALA A 170 -6.95 4.37 -0.84
CA ALA A 170 -7.16 5.74 -0.37
C ALA A 170 -5.88 6.59 -0.47
N TRP A 171 -4.71 6.03 -0.14
CA TRP A 171 -3.43 6.73 -0.33
C TRP A 171 -3.18 7.08 -1.79
N PHE A 172 -3.34 6.12 -2.70
CA PHE A 172 -3.23 6.41 -4.13
C PHE A 172 -4.28 7.42 -4.60
N GLY A 173 -5.53 7.33 -4.13
CA GLY A 173 -6.59 8.27 -4.46
C GLY A 173 -6.24 9.71 -4.11
N LYS A 174 -5.68 9.95 -2.91
CA LYS A 174 -5.21 11.26 -2.47
C LYS A 174 -4.14 11.84 -3.41
N TYR A 175 -3.15 11.02 -3.78
CA TYR A 175 -2.07 11.45 -4.67
C TYR A 175 -2.52 11.60 -6.12
N LYS A 176 -3.47 10.80 -6.60
CA LYS A 176 -4.12 11.00 -7.90
C LYS A 176 -4.88 12.32 -7.95
N GLY A 177 -5.61 12.70 -6.90
CA GLY A 177 -6.22 14.02 -6.80
C GLY A 177 -5.19 15.15 -6.88
N ARG A 178 -4.04 15.00 -6.20
CA ARG A 178 -2.93 15.96 -6.29
C ARG A 178 -2.36 16.08 -7.71
N ILE A 179 -2.16 14.94 -8.39
CA ILE A 179 -1.68 14.89 -9.78
C ILE A 179 -2.68 15.59 -10.71
N ASN A 180 -3.97 15.29 -10.58
CA ASN A 180 -5.00 15.92 -11.41
C ASN A 180 -5.02 17.45 -11.23
N ASN A 181 -4.94 17.94 -9.99
CA ASN A 181 -4.89 19.38 -9.75
C ASN A 181 -3.64 20.03 -10.37
N TYR A 182 -2.49 19.35 -10.32
CA TYR A 182 -1.25 19.81 -10.93
C TYR A 182 -1.35 19.89 -12.46
N LEU A 183 -1.91 18.86 -13.11
CA LEU A 183 -2.07 18.82 -14.56
C LEU A 183 -3.10 19.83 -15.05
N SER A 184 -4.24 19.97 -14.36
CA SER A 184 -5.23 21.00 -14.68
C SER A 184 -4.63 22.40 -14.56
N ALA A 185 -3.80 22.67 -13.53
CA ALA A 185 -3.10 23.94 -13.38
C ALA A 185 -2.05 24.18 -14.48
N ALA A 186 -1.51 23.11 -15.07
CA ALA A 186 -0.63 23.19 -16.24
C ALA A 186 -1.38 23.35 -17.58
N GLY A 187 -2.72 23.42 -17.56
CA GLY A 187 -3.55 23.70 -18.74
C GLY A 187 -4.14 22.47 -19.43
N TYR A 188 -3.98 21.26 -18.88
CA TYR A 188 -4.62 20.07 -19.45
C TYR A 188 -6.12 20.04 -19.17
N ASP A 189 -6.92 19.82 -20.21
CA ASP A 189 -8.34 19.45 -20.06
C ASP A 189 -8.44 17.94 -19.87
N LEU A 190 -8.38 17.50 -18.61
CA LEU A 190 -8.41 16.07 -18.26
C LEU A 190 -9.68 15.36 -18.73
N LYS A 191 -10.81 16.08 -18.87
CA LYS A 191 -12.05 15.49 -19.37
C LYS A 191 -11.91 15.17 -20.86
N LYS A 192 -11.35 16.11 -21.63
CA LYS A 192 -11.08 15.91 -23.06
C LYS A 192 -10.03 14.82 -23.28
N GLU A 193 -8.93 14.83 -22.53
CA GLU A 193 -7.88 13.80 -22.63
C GLU A 193 -8.44 12.40 -22.36
N GLY A 194 -9.30 12.25 -21.35
CA GLY A 194 -9.96 10.98 -21.04
C GLY A 194 -10.86 10.47 -22.17
N VAL A 195 -11.62 11.35 -22.84
CA VAL A 195 -12.46 10.98 -23.99
C VAL A 195 -11.61 10.52 -25.18
N GLU A 196 -10.54 11.26 -25.49
CA GLU A 196 -9.64 10.89 -26.59
C GLU A 196 -8.88 9.60 -26.28
N TRP A 197 -8.49 9.38 -25.02
CA TRP A 197 -7.89 8.13 -24.59
C TRP A 197 -8.83 6.94 -24.75
N GLU A 198 -10.10 7.08 -24.38
CA GLU A 198 -11.10 6.03 -24.58
C GLU A 198 -11.28 5.69 -26.07
N LYS A 199 -11.34 6.69 -26.95
CA LYS A 199 -11.37 6.48 -28.41
C LYS A 199 -10.15 5.70 -28.89
N ARG A 200 -8.94 6.09 -28.47
CA ARG A 200 -7.68 5.36 -28.81
C ARG A 200 -7.71 3.92 -28.33
N ARG A 201 -8.22 3.67 -27.11
CA ARG A 201 -8.34 2.31 -26.56
C ARG A 201 -9.34 1.44 -27.35
N LYS A 202 -10.49 2.01 -27.76
CA LYS A 202 -11.48 1.29 -28.58
C LYS A 202 -10.94 0.95 -29.96
N ALA A 203 -10.25 1.89 -30.63
CA ALA A 203 -9.62 1.65 -31.91
C ALA A 203 -8.59 0.50 -31.83
N LYS A 204 -7.69 0.56 -30.85
CA LYS A 204 -6.67 -0.49 -30.63
C LYS A 204 -7.28 -1.87 -30.33
N ALA A 205 -8.42 -1.92 -29.63
CA ALA A 205 -9.12 -3.17 -29.36
C ALA A 205 -9.79 -3.75 -30.61
N ALA A 206 -10.28 -2.89 -31.52
CA ALA A 206 -10.87 -3.31 -32.79
C ALA A 206 -9.82 -3.81 -33.79
N GLU A 207 -8.60 -3.27 -33.76
CA GLU A 207 -7.48 -3.72 -34.61
C GLU A 207 -6.84 -5.04 -34.14
N ALA A 208 -7.07 -5.42 -32.88
CA ALA A 208 -6.52 -6.64 -32.29
C ALA A 208 -7.44 -7.87 -32.42
N ASN A 209 -8.65 -7.69 -32.95
CA ASN A 209 -9.65 -8.73 -33.25
C ASN A 209 -9.71 -8.97 -34.76
#